data_AF-A0A0G0VEU2-F1
#
_entry.id   AF-A0A0G0VEU2-F1
#
_cell.length_a   1.000
_cell.length_b   1.000
_cell.length_c   1.000
_cell.angle_alpha   90.00
_cell.angle_beta   90.00
_cell.angle_gamma   90.00
#
_symmetry.space_group_name_H-M   'P 1'
#
loop_
_entity.id
_entity.type
_entity.pdbx_description
1 polymer ?
#
loop_
_entity_poly.entity_id
_entity_poly.type
_entity_poly.pdbx_seq_one_letter_code
_entity_poly.pdbx_strand_id
1 'polypeptide(L)'
;MRDDRNYKKSNKITEVGFSISEKSFDLAQKIIKSIGVDERQELSVDLLDELCDLAKIDIVQVEILAKNQKHRKKDGKVVMRQYGYYQPDKQIITITNQTAVRGAHLAGKTFLNTLLHEWVHHYDTFALKLISIHSKGFYLRLNHIEKQLRYGRDNI
;
A
#
# COMPACT_ATOMS: atom_id res chain seq x y z
N MET A 1 -27.46 2.35 -7.57
CA MET A 1 -26.74 3.58 -7.17
C MET A 1 -25.62 3.15 -6.23
N ARG A 2 -24.34 3.31 -6.62
CA ARG A 2 -23.21 3.09 -5.69
C ARG A 2 -23.46 3.92 -4.44
N ASP A 3 -23.24 3.34 -3.26
CA ASP A 3 -23.63 3.92 -1.96
C ASP A 3 -22.97 5.28 -1.74
N ASP A 4 -23.72 6.34 -2.07
CA ASP A 4 -23.31 7.74 -2.00
C ASP A 4 -22.84 8.12 -0.59
N ARG A 5 -23.37 7.44 0.44
CA ARG A 5 -22.95 7.64 1.84
C ARG A 5 -21.52 7.16 2.08
N ASN A 6 -21.15 5.95 1.62
CA ASN A 6 -19.78 5.45 1.76
C ASN A 6 -18.79 6.33 0.99
N TYR A 7 -19.14 6.75 -0.23
CA TYR A 7 -18.30 7.64 -1.03
C TYR A 7 -18.08 9.00 -0.36
N LYS A 8 -19.15 9.63 0.14
CA LYS A 8 -19.08 10.89 0.90
C LYS A 8 -18.26 10.74 2.18
N LYS A 9 -18.46 9.65 2.95
CA LYS A 9 -17.68 9.38 4.18
C LYS A 9 -16.20 9.20 3.87
N SER A 10 -15.87 8.42 2.84
CA SER A 10 -14.50 8.22 2.39
C SER A 10 -13.81 9.54 2.01
N ASN A 11 -14.51 10.47 1.35
CA ASN A 11 -13.96 11.78 0.95
C ASN A 11 -13.76 12.76 2.11
N LYS A 12 -14.43 12.58 3.25
CA LYS A 12 -14.28 13.47 4.42
C LYS A 12 -13.01 13.19 5.24
N ILE A 13 -12.52 11.95 5.20
CA ILE A 13 -11.35 11.53 5.97
C ILE A 13 -10.16 11.60 5.02
N THR A 14 -9.21 12.49 5.25
CA THR A 14 -8.12 12.75 4.30
C THR A 14 -6.77 12.24 4.78
N GLU A 15 -6.70 11.78 6.03
CA GLU A 15 -5.45 11.43 6.72
C GLU A 15 -5.62 10.12 7.49
N VAL A 16 -4.50 9.48 7.82
CA VAL A 16 -4.48 8.37 8.77
C VAL A 16 -4.47 8.94 10.19
N GLY A 17 -5.15 8.29 11.13
CA GLY A 17 -5.44 8.81 12.47
C GLY A 17 -4.28 8.68 13.47
N PHE A 18 -3.05 8.55 13.00
CA PHE A 18 -1.86 8.36 13.83
C PHE A 18 -0.65 9.02 13.17
N SER A 19 0.43 9.17 13.94
CA SER A 19 1.73 9.59 13.42
C SER A 19 2.65 8.39 13.30
N ILE A 20 3.49 8.40 12.28
CA ILE A 20 4.54 7.38 12.11
C ILE A 20 5.53 7.37 13.27
N SER A 21 6.12 6.20 13.51
CA SER A 21 7.27 6.01 14.41
C SER A 21 8.59 6.13 13.64
N GLU A 22 9.70 6.38 14.35
CA GLU A 22 11.05 6.31 13.77
C GLU A 22 11.32 4.95 13.11
N LYS A 23 10.87 3.87 13.75
CA LYS A 23 10.96 2.50 13.20
C LYS A 23 10.26 2.38 11.85
N SER A 24 9.01 2.84 11.74
CA SER A 24 8.27 2.78 10.46
C SER A 24 8.94 3.61 9.37
N PHE A 25 9.52 4.76 9.72
CA PHE A 25 10.31 5.58 8.80
C PHE A 25 11.54 4.82 8.30
N ASP A 26 12.35 4.27 9.21
CA ASP A 26 13.56 3.53 8.86
C ASP A 26 13.28 2.31 7.99
N LEU A 27 12.22 1.56 8.30
CA LEU A 27 11.76 0.43 7.50
C LEU A 27 11.38 0.87 6.09
N ALA A 28 10.64 1.96 5.93
CA ALA A 28 10.30 2.51 4.62
C ALA A 28 11.55 2.90 3.81
N GLN A 29 12.56 3.51 4.45
CA GLN A 29 13.83 3.85 3.80
C GLN A 29 14.61 2.59 3.37
N LYS A 30 14.61 1.52 4.17
CA LYS A 30 15.20 0.23 3.80
C LYS A 30 14.48 -0.39 2.62
N ILE A 31 13.14 -0.39 2.61
CA ILE A 31 12.33 -0.89 1.47
C ILE A 31 12.67 -0.14 0.18
N ILE A 32 12.83 1.19 0.23
CA ILE A 32 13.19 1.98 -0.96
C ILE A 32 14.53 1.54 -1.56
N LYS A 33 15.47 1.11 -0.73
CA LYS A 33 16.82 0.65 -1.13
C LYS A 33 16.86 -0.84 -1.50
N SER A 34 15.93 -1.63 -0.97
CA SER A 34 15.83 -3.08 -1.22
C SER A 34 15.49 -3.41 -2.67
N ILE A 35 15.85 -4.62 -3.11
CA ILE A 35 15.55 -5.13 -4.47
C ILE A 35 15.01 -6.56 -4.42
N GLY A 36 15.59 -7.40 -3.55
CA GLY A 36 15.29 -8.83 -3.43
C GLY A 36 13.86 -9.10 -2.95
N VAL A 37 13.34 -10.28 -3.30
CA VAL A 37 12.02 -10.71 -2.84
C VAL A 37 12.04 -10.97 -1.33
N ASP A 38 13.02 -11.71 -0.84
CA ASP A 38 13.10 -12.12 0.58
C ASP A 38 13.32 -10.90 1.48
N GLU A 39 14.27 -10.03 1.14
CA GLU A 39 14.49 -8.76 1.86
C GLU A 39 13.22 -7.89 1.89
N ARG A 40 12.50 -7.79 0.76
CA ARG A 40 11.25 -7.04 0.70
C ARG A 40 10.13 -7.71 1.50
N GLN A 41 10.09 -9.03 1.54
CA GLN A 41 9.13 -9.78 2.34
C GLN A 41 9.32 -9.47 3.82
N GLU A 42 10.54 -9.61 4.34
CA GLU A 42 10.87 -9.33 5.74
C GLU A 42 10.56 -7.88 6.12
N LEU A 43 11.08 -6.92 5.34
CA LEU A 43 10.85 -5.50 5.62
C LEU A 43 9.38 -5.09 5.49
N SER A 44 8.62 -5.72 4.60
CA SER A 44 7.18 -5.44 4.46
C SER A 44 6.39 -5.97 5.64
N VAL A 45 6.72 -7.16 6.15
CA VAL A 45 6.10 -7.70 7.38
C VAL A 45 6.33 -6.73 8.53
N ASP A 46 7.59 -6.36 8.79
CA ASP A 46 7.93 -5.45 9.90
C ASP A 46 7.25 -4.07 9.78
N LEU A 47 7.15 -3.54 8.56
CA LEU A 47 6.50 -2.25 8.33
C LEU A 47 4.99 -2.34 8.54
N LEU A 48 4.34 -3.39 8.02
CA LEU A 48 2.89 -3.55 8.15
C LEU A 48 2.48 -3.81 9.60
N ASP A 49 3.25 -4.62 10.33
CA ASP A 49 3.05 -4.85 11.77
C ASP A 49 3.08 -3.51 12.54
N GLU A 50 4.13 -2.72 12.33
CA GLU A 50 4.27 -1.41 12.98
C GLU A 50 3.11 -0.45 12.62
N LEU A 51 2.70 -0.41 11.36
CA LEU A 51 1.59 0.44 10.92
C LEU A 51 0.23 -0.03 11.48
N CYS A 52 0.01 -1.34 11.57
CA CYS A 52 -1.20 -1.91 12.17
C CYS A 52 -1.25 -1.64 13.68
N ASP A 53 -0.11 -1.76 14.38
CA ASP A 53 0.00 -1.43 15.81
C ASP A 53 -0.31 0.04 16.09
N LEU A 54 0.29 0.96 15.31
CA LEU A 54 0.01 2.40 15.41
C LEU A 54 -1.47 2.73 15.11
N ALA A 55 -2.08 2.00 14.18
CA ALA A 55 -3.49 2.13 13.83
C ALA A 55 -4.44 1.39 14.79
N LYS A 56 -3.92 0.53 15.68
CA LYS A 56 -4.68 -0.34 16.58
C LYS A 56 -5.69 -1.22 15.83
N ILE A 57 -5.25 -1.84 14.74
CA ILE A 57 -6.02 -2.78 13.91
C ILE A 57 -5.31 -4.12 13.82
N ASP A 58 -6.06 -5.15 13.41
CA ASP A 58 -5.49 -6.48 13.17
C ASP A 58 -4.35 -6.43 12.15
N ILE A 59 -3.37 -7.33 12.30
CA ILE A 59 -2.21 -7.39 11.42
C ILE A 59 -2.65 -7.90 10.04
N VAL A 60 -2.17 -7.21 9.00
CA VAL A 60 -2.33 -7.65 7.61
C VAL A 60 -1.10 -8.42 7.16
N GLN A 61 -1.31 -9.63 6.62
CA GLN A 61 -0.23 -10.43 6.07
C GLN A 61 0.20 -9.92 4.70
N VAL A 62 1.44 -10.19 4.32
CA VAL A 62 1.96 -9.84 2.99
C VAL A 62 2.68 -11.02 2.35
N GLU A 63 2.52 -11.17 1.03
CA GLU A 63 3.23 -12.14 0.21
C GLU A 63 3.86 -11.44 -1.00
N ILE A 64 5.18 -11.51 -1.11
CA ILE A 64 5.96 -10.94 -2.22
C ILE A 64 6.31 -12.05 -3.21
N LEU A 65 5.80 -11.94 -4.44
CA LEU A 65 5.96 -12.95 -5.47
C LEU A 65 7.09 -12.59 -6.44
N ALA A 66 7.99 -13.55 -6.70
CA ALA A 66 8.95 -13.51 -7.81
C ALA A 66 8.29 -13.80 -9.17
N LYS A 67 7.23 -13.06 -9.50
CA LYS A 67 6.44 -13.27 -10.72
C LYS A 67 6.24 -11.96 -11.47
N ASN A 68 6.10 -12.05 -12.79
CA ASN A 68 5.72 -10.92 -13.63
C ASN A 68 4.34 -10.39 -13.24
N GLN A 69 4.23 -9.07 -13.14
CA GLN A 69 2.95 -8.40 -12.88
C GLN A 69 1.88 -8.75 -13.94
N LYS A 70 0.61 -8.78 -13.48
CA LYS A 70 -0.54 -8.87 -14.37
C LYS A 70 -0.67 -7.57 -15.16
N HIS A 71 -0.88 -7.69 -16.47
CA HIS A 71 -1.09 -6.55 -17.35
C HIS A 71 -2.15 -6.87 -18.41
N ARG A 72 -2.85 -5.84 -18.86
CA ARG A 72 -3.78 -5.93 -19.99
C ARG A 72 -3.31 -5.05 -21.12
N LYS A 73 -3.35 -5.56 -22.36
CA LYS A 73 -3.09 -4.79 -23.57
C LYS A 73 -4.39 -4.44 -24.28
N LYS A 74 -4.44 -3.25 -24.86
CA LYS A 74 -5.46 -2.82 -25.83
C LYS A 74 -4.70 -2.14 -26.98
N ASP A 75 -4.94 -2.57 -28.20
CA ASP A 75 -4.28 -2.04 -29.41
C ASP A 75 -2.74 -2.07 -29.31
N GLY A 76 -2.19 -3.17 -28.80
CA GLY A 76 -0.74 -3.35 -28.60
C GLY A 76 -0.14 -2.55 -27.42
N LYS A 77 -0.89 -1.65 -26.80
CA LYS A 77 -0.44 -0.82 -25.67
C LYS A 77 -0.90 -1.39 -24.33
N VAL A 78 -0.02 -1.37 -23.32
CA VAL A 78 -0.38 -1.74 -21.95
C VAL A 78 -1.32 -0.67 -21.39
N VAL A 79 -2.56 -1.04 -21.09
CA VAL A 79 -3.60 -0.13 -20.57
C VAL A 79 -3.88 -0.31 -19.08
N MET A 80 -3.38 -1.38 -18.46
CA MET A 80 -3.49 -1.63 -17.04
C MET A 80 -2.27 -2.39 -16.54
N ARG A 81 -1.79 -1.99 -15.36
CA ARG A 81 -0.73 -2.63 -14.59
C ARG A 81 -1.26 -2.83 -13.18
N GLN A 82 -1.19 -4.05 -12.67
CA GLN A 82 -1.56 -4.34 -11.29
C GLN A 82 -0.35 -4.98 -10.62
N TYR A 83 0.29 -4.20 -9.75
CA TYR A 83 1.49 -4.62 -9.02
C TYR A 83 1.15 -5.41 -7.77
N GLY A 84 0.03 -5.09 -7.12
CA GLY A 84 -0.47 -5.83 -5.97
C GLY A 84 -1.99 -5.85 -5.89
N TYR A 85 -2.49 -6.56 -4.89
CA TYR A 85 -3.89 -6.54 -4.48
C TYR A 85 -4.03 -6.95 -3.02
N TYR A 86 -5.10 -6.44 -2.41
CA TYR A 86 -5.54 -6.80 -1.07
C TYR A 86 -6.78 -7.70 -1.09
N GLN A 87 -6.82 -8.71 -0.23
CA GLN A 87 -7.96 -9.59 0.00
C GLN A 87 -8.56 -9.32 1.40
N PRO A 88 -9.65 -8.54 1.50
CA PRO A 88 -10.20 -8.12 2.80
C PRO A 88 -10.68 -9.26 3.70
N ASP A 89 -11.19 -10.33 3.09
CA ASP A 89 -11.68 -11.54 3.76
C ASP A 89 -10.56 -12.33 4.43
N LYS A 90 -9.37 -12.33 3.83
CA LYS A 90 -8.19 -13.07 4.33
C LYS A 90 -7.18 -12.18 5.05
N GLN A 91 -7.33 -10.86 4.92
CA GLN A 91 -6.36 -9.88 5.40
C GLN A 91 -4.94 -10.14 4.84
N ILE A 92 -4.86 -10.40 3.53
CA ILE A 92 -3.60 -10.68 2.82
C ILE A 92 -3.39 -9.64 1.71
N ILE A 93 -2.19 -9.06 1.68
CA ILE A 93 -1.65 -8.27 0.58
C ILE A 93 -0.74 -9.16 -0.26
N THR A 94 -0.90 -9.15 -1.58
CA THR A 94 0.02 -9.84 -2.49
C THR A 94 0.64 -8.82 -3.43
N ILE A 95 1.97 -8.83 -3.59
CA ILE A 95 2.70 -7.93 -4.51
C ILE A 95 3.61 -8.73 -5.43
N THR A 96 3.61 -8.39 -6.71
CA THR A 96 4.56 -8.93 -7.70
C THR A 96 5.82 -8.07 -7.76
N ASN A 97 6.98 -8.69 -7.55
CA ASN A 97 8.27 -7.99 -7.48
C ASN A 97 8.91 -7.72 -8.85
N GLN A 98 8.29 -8.16 -9.96
CA GLN A 98 8.85 -8.04 -11.31
C GLN A 98 7.94 -7.27 -12.27
N THR A 99 8.55 -6.50 -13.17
CA THR A 99 7.85 -5.69 -14.18
C THR A 99 7.32 -6.52 -15.36
N ALA A 100 6.23 -6.07 -16.00
CA ALA A 100 5.44 -6.84 -16.97
C ALA A 100 6.21 -7.21 -18.24
N VAL A 101 7.18 -6.37 -18.61
CA VAL A 101 7.75 -6.37 -19.97
C VAL A 101 9.15 -6.97 -20.00
N ARG A 102 9.96 -6.76 -18.95
CA ARG A 102 11.37 -7.17 -18.93
C ARG A 102 11.73 -8.08 -17.75
N GLY A 103 10.78 -8.40 -16.86
CA GLY A 103 11.05 -9.18 -15.65
C GLY A 103 11.98 -8.49 -14.65
N ALA A 104 12.37 -7.23 -14.90
CA ALA A 104 13.23 -6.47 -14.00
C ALA A 104 12.51 -6.21 -12.67
N HIS A 105 13.29 -6.13 -11.59
CA HIS A 105 12.78 -5.81 -10.26
C HIS A 105 12.03 -4.49 -10.25
N LEU A 106 10.96 -4.45 -9.46
CA LEU A 106 10.20 -3.23 -9.24
C LEU A 106 11.09 -2.20 -8.52
N ALA A 107 11.08 -0.94 -8.95
CA ALA A 107 11.83 0.11 -8.25
C ALA A 107 11.31 0.23 -6.80
N GLY A 108 12.21 0.43 -5.83
CA GLY A 108 11.85 0.42 -4.40
C GLY A 108 10.75 1.43 -4.04
N LYS A 109 10.77 2.63 -4.63
CA LYS A 109 9.68 3.61 -4.46
C LYS A 109 8.35 3.10 -5.01
N THR A 110 8.35 2.47 -6.19
CA THR A 110 7.13 1.89 -6.76
C THR A 110 6.60 0.73 -5.93
N PHE A 111 7.51 -0.09 -5.37
CA PHE A 111 7.16 -1.15 -4.45
C PHE A 111 6.53 -0.60 -3.16
N LEU A 112 7.17 0.36 -2.49
CA LEU A 112 6.62 0.98 -1.28
C LEU A 112 5.24 1.62 -1.55
N ASN A 113 5.09 2.37 -2.64
CA ASN A 113 3.81 2.96 -3.00
C ASN A 113 2.72 1.91 -3.26
N THR A 114 3.08 0.75 -3.82
CA THR A 114 2.15 -0.38 -4.00
C THR A 114 1.76 -0.98 -2.65
N LEU A 115 2.72 -1.23 -1.77
CA LEU A 115 2.48 -1.75 -0.43
C LEU A 115 1.55 -0.86 0.39
N LEU A 116 1.84 0.45 0.41
CA LEU A 116 1.01 1.42 1.13
C LEU A 116 -0.38 1.56 0.52
N HIS A 117 -0.52 1.44 -0.80
CA HIS A 117 -1.83 1.45 -1.45
C HIS A 117 -2.72 0.32 -0.93
N GLU A 118 -2.18 -0.91 -0.90
CA GLU A 118 -2.92 -2.08 -0.41
C GLU A 118 -3.15 -2.00 1.10
N TRP A 119 -2.19 -1.49 1.88
CA TRP A 119 -2.39 -1.28 3.32
C TRP A 119 -3.46 -0.21 3.62
N VAL A 120 -3.58 0.85 2.82
CA VAL A 120 -4.68 1.84 2.99
C VAL A 120 -6.05 1.19 2.74
N HIS A 121 -6.15 0.20 1.84
CA HIS A 121 -7.38 -0.59 1.73
C HIS A 121 -7.69 -1.36 3.02
N HIS A 122 -6.68 -1.94 3.65
CA HIS A 122 -6.82 -2.60 4.94
C HIS A 122 -7.23 -1.60 6.05
N TYR A 123 -6.53 -0.47 6.17
CA TYR A 123 -6.85 0.60 7.13
C TYR A 123 -8.29 1.14 6.96
N ASP A 124 -8.71 1.43 5.73
CA ASP A 124 -10.09 1.86 5.44
C ASP A 124 -11.12 0.84 5.95
N THR A 125 -10.83 -0.45 5.76
CA THR A 125 -11.72 -1.55 6.14
C THR A 125 -11.79 -1.70 7.65
N PHE A 126 -10.64 -1.73 8.33
CA PHE A 126 -10.56 -2.11 9.74
C PHE A 126 -10.62 -0.91 10.70
N ALA A 127 -9.94 0.19 10.40
CA ALA A 127 -9.96 1.40 11.24
C ALA A 127 -11.21 2.24 10.97
N LEU A 128 -11.50 2.53 9.69
CA LEU A 128 -12.56 3.48 9.32
C LEU A 128 -13.94 2.84 9.13
N LYS A 129 -13.98 1.50 9.06
CA LYS A 129 -15.17 0.70 8.74
C LYS A 129 -15.83 1.19 7.45
N LEU A 130 -15.03 1.32 6.40
CA LEU A 130 -15.44 1.74 5.06
C LEU A 130 -15.35 0.58 4.07
N ILE A 131 -16.23 0.59 3.07
CA ILE A 131 -15.93 -0.11 1.82
C ILE A 131 -14.85 0.70 1.13
N SER A 132 -13.61 0.20 1.13
CA SER A 132 -12.50 0.94 0.54
C SER A 132 -12.65 1.04 -0.97
N ILE A 133 -12.65 2.27 -1.46
CA ILE A 133 -12.81 2.63 -2.87
C ILE A 133 -11.82 3.75 -3.17
N HIS A 134 -11.32 3.81 -4.41
CA HIS A 134 -10.40 4.84 -4.89
C HIS A 134 -11.07 6.22 -5.04
N SER A 135 -11.58 6.76 -3.94
CA SER A 135 -12.13 8.10 -3.81
C SER A 135 -11.02 9.15 -3.69
N LYS A 136 -11.37 10.44 -3.73
CA LYS A 136 -10.40 11.52 -3.44
C LYS A 136 -9.81 11.34 -2.04
N GLY A 137 -10.64 11.01 -1.05
CA GLY A 137 -10.18 10.82 0.33
C GLY A 137 -9.21 9.64 0.47
N PHE A 138 -9.42 8.54 -0.25
CA PHE A 138 -8.48 7.42 -0.30
C PHE A 138 -7.09 7.89 -0.76
N TYR A 139 -7.02 8.62 -1.87
CA TYR A 139 -5.74 9.11 -2.38
C TYR A 139 -5.10 10.14 -1.44
N LEU A 140 -5.88 10.95 -0.73
CA LEU A 140 -5.35 11.86 0.28
C LEU A 140 -4.74 11.10 1.46
N ARG A 141 -5.40 10.05 1.96
CA ARG A 141 -4.85 9.20 3.03
C ARG A 141 -3.56 8.51 2.60
N LEU A 142 -3.55 7.96 1.38
CA LEU A 142 -2.36 7.36 0.79
C LEU A 142 -1.20 8.36 0.68
N ASN A 143 -1.47 9.56 0.16
CA ASN A 143 -0.46 10.61 0.05
C ASN A 143 0.04 11.06 1.43
N HIS A 144 -0.84 11.13 2.43
CA HIS A 144 -0.50 11.53 3.79
C HIS A 144 0.50 10.53 4.42
N ILE A 145 0.19 9.23 4.40
CA ILE A 145 1.11 8.21 4.94
C ILE A 145 2.40 8.09 4.10
N GLU A 146 2.32 8.19 2.76
CA GLU A 146 3.51 8.16 1.89
C GLU A 146 4.47 9.31 2.24
N LYS A 147 3.94 10.53 2.42
CA LYS A 147 4.79 11.67 2.77
C LYS A 147 5.46 11.48 4.14
N GLN A 148 4.71 11.01 5.14
CA GLN A 148 5.26 10.75 6.48
C GLN A 148 6.43 9.77 6.39
N LEU A 149 6.22 8.61 5.76
CA LEU A 149 7.25 7.57 5.67
C LEU A 149 8.46 7.95 4.81
N ARG A 150 8.31 8.91 3.88
CA ARG A 150 9.40 9.32 2.99
C ARG A 150 10.19 10.52 3.48
N TYR A 151 9.55 11.43 4.23
CA TYR A 151 10.15 12.71 4.62
C TYR A 151 10.22 12.90 6.13
N GLY A 152 9.66 12.00 6.93
CA GLY A 152 9.61 12.12 8.39
C GLY A 152 8.46 13.00 8.87
N ARG A 153 8.30 13.06 10.20
CA ARG A 153 7.16 13.70 10.87
C ARG A 153 7.16 15.22 10.75
N ASP A 154 8.34 15.84 10.69
CA ASP A 154 8.51 17.30 10.78
C ASP A 154 8.46 18.03 9.43
N ASN A 155 8.25 17.30 8.33
CA ASN A 155 8.31 17.82 6.96
C ASN A 155 6.94 17.82 6.23
N ILE A 156 5.82 17.83 6.98
CA ILE A 156 4.44 17.81 6.43
C ILE A 156 3.59 18.90 7.04
#